data_AF-A0A536VF69-F1
#
_entry.id   AF-A0A536VF69-F1
#
_cell.length_a   1.000
_cell.length_b   1.000
_cell.length_c   1.000
_cell.angle_alpha   90.00
_cell.angle_beta   90.00
_cell.angle_gamma   90.00
#
_symmetry.space_group_name_H-M   'P 1'
#
loop_
_entity.id
_entity.type
_entity.pdbx_description
1 polymer ?
#
loop_
_entity_poly.entity_id
_entity_poly.type
_entity_poly.pdbx_seq_one_letter_code
_entity_poly.pdbx_strand_id
1 'polypeptide(L)'
;GEAGPVPAQGQIAQQIFWYTAFTADMTKQGLPVVNADGSPKWRMAPGPNGPYWKQGMQNGYQDVGSWTFFKDHDPNKTAAAWLYAQFITSKTTSLKKSIVGLTFIRDSDIHHDYFTQNANKYGGLIEFYRSPARVAWTPTGNNVPDYPKLAQLWWKNVAVAVTGEKTPQQAMDNLAEEMDQVMGRLERAGMAHCAPKLNPKGDPNKYLSDKGAPWKKLANEKPKGETIDYNKLLTAWKEGKVR
;
A
#
# COMPACT_ATOMS: atom_id res chain seq x y z
N GLY A 1 -1.19 16.07 -6.48
CA GLY A 1 -2.40 15.77 -5.69
C GLY A 1 -3.66 15.77 -6.52
N GLU A 2 -3.60 15.43 -7.81
CA GLU A 2 -4.73 15.56 -8.74
C GLU A 2 -5.70 14.38 -8.69
N ALA A 3 -5.22 13.18 -8.34
CA ALA A 3 -6.05 11.98 -8.26
C ALA A 3 -6.81 11.80 -6.93
N GLY A 4 -6.36 12.44 -5.84
CA GLY A 4 -6.92 12.24 -4.50
C GLY A 4 -8.38 12.69 -4.34
N PRO A 5 -8.78 13.86 -4.87
CA PRO A 5 -10.17 14.31 -4.80
C PRO A 5 -11.11 13.61 -5.79
N VAL A 6 -10.61 12.87 -6.78
CA VAL A 6 -11.42 12.34 -7.88
C VAL A 6 -12.53 11.40 -7.40
N PRO A 7 -12.28 10.43 -6.47
CA PRO A 7 -13.35 9.60 -5.94
C PRO A 7 -14.45 10.40 -5.23
N ALA A 8 -14.09 11.53 -4.60
CA ALA A 8 -15.05 12.39 -3.90
C ALA A 8 -16.07 13.05 -4.85
N GLN A 9 -15.80 13.08 -6.15
CA GLN A 9 -16.69 13.63 -7.19
C GLN A 9 -17.85 12.68 -7.54
N GLY A 10 -17.83 11.44 -7.07
CA GLY A 10 -18.93 10.48 -7.26
C GLY A 10 -19.02 9.87 -8.66
N GLN A 11 -17.99 10.04 -9.48
CA GLN A 11 -17.91 9.47 -10.84
C GLN A 11 -17.27 8.08 -10.89
N ILE A 12 -16.75 7.59 -9.75
CA ILE A 12 -16.05 6.31 -9.65
C ILE A 12 -16.87 5.35 -8.77
N ALA A 13 -17.25 4.20 -9.32
CA ALA A 13 -17.98 3.17 -8.59
C ALA A 13 -17.06 2.29 -7.72
N GLN A 14 -15.80 2.10 -8.13
CA GLN A 14 -14.83 1.28 -7.41
C GLN A 14 -13.40 1.78 -7.67
N GLN A 15 -12.57 1.74 -6.63
CA GLN A 15 -11.15 2.02 -6.69
C GLN A 15 -10.37 0.89 -6.01
N ILE A 16 -9.33 0.38 -6.67
CA ILE A 16 -8.57 -0.81 -6.23
C ILE A 16 -7.34 -0.41 -5.38
N PHE A 17 -7.14 0.89 -5.17
CA PHE A 17 -6.01 1.46 -4.46
C PHE A 17 -6.47 2.68 -3.66
N TRP A 18 -5.96 2.84 -2.44
CA TRP A 18 -6.43 3.87 -1.53
C TRP A 18 -5.28 4.50 -0.74
N TYR A 19 -5.16 5.83 -0.77
CA TYR A 19 -4.34 6.57 0.19
C TYR A 19 -5.22 7.06 1.33
N THR A 20 -4.96 6.61 2.56
CA THR A 20 -5.75 7.01 3.73
C THR A 20 -5.77 8.51 3.96
N ALA A 21 -4.72 9.22 3.53
CA ALA A 21 -4.64 10.67 3.55
C ALA A 21 -5.77 11.36 2.74
N PHE A 22 -6.35 10.69 1.74
CA PHE A 22 -7.45 11.23 0.94
C PHE A 22 -8.84 10.88 1.50
N THR A 23 -8.92 9.97 2.48
CA THR A 23 -10.20 9.55 3.06
C THR A 23 -10.91 10.70 3.76
N ALA A 24 -10.18 11.56 4.47
CA ALA A 24 -10.77 12.67 5.21
C ALA A 24 -11.54 13.61 4.26
N ASP A 25 -11.01 13.83 3.06
CA ASP A 25 -11.68 14.63 2.04
C ASP A 25 -12.95 13.97 1.52
N MET A 26 -13.05 12.64 1.52
CA MET A 26 -14.24 11.88 1.10
C MET A 26 -15.35 11.78 2.16
N THR A 27 -15.12 12.31 3.37
CA THR A 27 -16.11 12.31 4.48
C THR A 27 -16.80 13.66 4.69
N LYS A 28 -16.44 14.67 3.89
CA LYS A 28 -17.00 16.03 4.03
C LYS A 28 -18.48 16.05 3.59
N GLN A 29 -19.32 16.67 4.41
CA GLN A 29 -20.73 16.88 4.07
C GLN A 29 -20.87 17.74 2.80
N GLY A 30 -21.94 17.50 2.04
CA GLY A 30 -22.22 18.19 0.77
C GLY A 30 -21.57 17.55 -0.46
N LEU A 31 -20.70 16.56 -0.28
CA LEU A 31 -20.13 15.79 -1.39
C LEU A 31 -21.14 14.80 -1.98
N PRO A 32 -21.09 14.51 -3.29
CA PRO A 32 -22.00 13.56 -3.93
C PRO A 32 -21.85 12.14 -3.37
N VAL A 33 -20.70 11.80 -2.80
CA VAL A 33 -20.38 10.51 -2.18
C VAL A 33 -20.72 10.42 -0.69
N VAL A 34 -21.36 11.44 -0.12
CA VAL A 34 -21.81 11.49 1.27
C VAL A 34 -23.32 11.67 1.30
N ASN A 35 -24.00 10.94 2.18
CA ASN A 35 -25.44 11.06 2.39
C ASN A 35 -25.77 12.35 3.17
N ALA A 36 -27.04 12.74 3.15
CA ALA A 36 -27.51 13.92 3.88
C ALA A 36 -27.29 13.82 5.40
N ASP A 37 -27.31 12.60 5.95
CA ASP A 37 -27.03 12.31 7.37
C ASP A 37 -25.52 12.32 7.72
N GLY A 38 -24.65 12.56 6.73
CA GLY A 38 -23.19 12.55 6.89
C GLY A 38 -22.53 11.17 6.79
N SER A 39 -23.29 10.09 6.59
CA SER A 39 -22.72 8.76 6.34
C SER A 39 -22.13 8.67 4.92
N PRO A 40 -21.02 7.94 4.71
CA PRO A 40 -20.46 7.76 3.37
C PRO A 40 -21.37 6.85 2.53
N LYS A 41 -21.46 7.11 1.22
CA LYS A 41 -22.07 6.18 0.24
C LYS A 41 -21.11 5.08 -0.20
N TRP A 42 -19.82 5.28 0.05
CA TRP A 42 -18.75 4.35 -0.26
C TRP A 42 -18.46 3.40 0.92
N ARG A 43 -17.78 2.29 0.64
CA ARG A 43 -17.34 1.31 1.64
C ARG A 43 -15.91 0.88 1.34
N MET A 44 -15.12 0.70 2.40
CA MET A 44 -13.80 0.08 2.34
C MET A 44 -13.98 -1.44 2.36
N ALA A 45 -13.37 -2.12 1.40
CA ALA A 45 -13.41 -3.57 1.27
C ALA A 45 -12.00 -4.11 1.00
N PRO A 46 -11.74 -5.42 1.24
CA PRO A 46 -10.49 -6.04 0.83
C PRO A 46 -10.25 -5.84 -0.68
N GLY A 47 -8.98 -5.72 -1.05
CA GLY A 47 -8.59 -5.65 -2.46
C GLY A 47 -9.03 -6.92 -3.23
N PRO A 48 -9.37 -6.79 -4.52
CA PRO A 48 -9.62 -7.94 -5.37
C PRO A 48 -8.35 -8.78 -5.55
N ASN A 49 -8.52 -10.08 -5.66
CA ASN A 49 -7.40 -11.01 -5.88
C ASN A 49 -7.09 -11.13 -7.37
N GLY A 50 -5.81 -11.13 -7.71
CA GLY A 50 -5.34 -11.50 -9.05
C GLY A 50 -5.34 -13.03 -9.26
N PRO A 51 -5.23 -13.49 -10.52
CA PRO A 51 -5.26 -14.93 -10.87
C PRO A 51 -4.11 -15.74 -10.24
N TYR A 52 -3.00 -15.07 -9.93
CA TYR A 52 -1.82 -15.67 -9.29
C TYR A 52 -1.90 -15.71 -7.76
N TRP A 53 -2.87 -15.02 -7.16
CA TRP A 53 -3.01 -14.97 -5.71
C TRP A 53 -3.48 -16.32 -5.15
N LYS A 54 -2.94 -16.73 -4.00
CA LYS A 54 -3.32 -17.93 -3.25
C LYS A 54 -3.59 -17.59 -1.80
N GLN A 55 -4.41 -18.39 -1.12
CA GLN A 55 -4.69 -18.21 0.30
C GLN A 55 -3.38 -18.13 1.11
N GLY A 56 -3.25 -17.11 1.95
CA GLY A 56 -2.05 -16.82 2.73
C GLY A 56 -1.07 -15.85 2.06
N MET A 57 -1.26 -15.52 0.77
CA MET A 57 -0.53 -14.42 0.15
C MET A 57 -1.03 -13.07 0.64
N GLN A 58 -0.14 -12.09 0.66
CA GLN A 58 -0.50 -10.72 0.96
C GLN A 58 -1.46 -10.15 -0.08
N ASN A 59 -2.35 -9.26 0.36
CA ASN A 59 -3.34 -8.59 -0.50
C ASN A 59 -2.80 -7.30 -1.14
N GLY A 60 -1.68 -6.80 -0.64
CA GLY A 60 -1.04 -5.56 -1.07
C GLY A 60 0.04 -5.14 -0.09
N TYR A 61 0.42 -3.86 -0.16
CA TYR A 61 1.38 -3.24 0.74
C TYR A 61 0.75 -2.06 1.50
N GLN A 62 1.39 -1.66 2.59
CA GLN A 62 1.07 -0.42 3.29
C GLN A 62 2.30 0.49 3.28
N ASP A 63 2.11 1.73 2.85
CA ASP A 63 3.11 2.77 3.00
C ASP A 63 3.09 3.29 4.43
N VAL A 64 4.23 3.18 5.12
CA VAL A 64 4.40 3.67 6.49
C VAL A 64 5.44 4.77 6.52
N GLY A 65 5.03 5.95 6.98
CA GLY A 65 5.95 7.05 7.24
C GLY A 65 6.87 6.70 8.41
N SER A 66 8.15 7.02 8.27
CA SER A 66 9.16 6.79 9.32
C SER A 66 9.92 8.08 9.61
N TRP A 67 10.34 8.26 10.87
CA TRP A 67 11.32 9.27 11.24
C TRP A 67 12.71 8.68 11.05
N THR A 68 13.52 9.32 10.21
CA THR A 68 14.90 8.89 9.94
C THR A 68 15.87 9.94 10.46
N PHE A 69 16.84 9.50 11.24
CA PHE A 69 17.91 10.35 11.78
C PHE A 69 19.25 9.95 11.14
N PHE A 70 20.06 10.94 10.78
CA PHE A 70 21.38 10.67 10.19
C PHE A 70 22.37 10.23 11.26
N LYS A 71 23.06 9.10 11.00
CA LYS A 71 23.93 8.41 11.97
C LYS A 71 25.08 9.29 12.49
N ASP A 72 25.59 10.20 11.65
CA ASP A 72 26.79 11.00 11.93
C ASP A 72 26.51 12.52 11.88
N HIS A 73 25.31 12.92 12.31
CA HIS A 73 24.95 14.35 12.40
C HIS A 73 25.23 14.92 13.80
N ASP A 74 25.16 16.25 13.93
CA ASP A 74 25.39 16.95 15.19
C ASP A 74 24.46 16.38 16.28
N PRO A 75 25.00 15.93 17.42
CA PRO A 75 24.22 15.20 18.42
C PRO A 75 23.11 16.04 19.03
N ASN A 76 23.32 17.36 19.19
CA ASN A 76 22.31 18.26 19.74
C ASN A 76 21.16 18.48 18.76
N LYS A 77 21.46 18.64 17.47
CA LYS A 77 20.43 18.74 16.41
C LYS A 77 19.65 17.44 16.25
N THR A 78 20.33 16.30 16.31
CA THR A 78 19.68 14.99 16.26
C THR A 78 18.76 14.79 17.48
N ALA A 79 19.21 15.14 18.69
CA ALA A 79 18.39 15.09 19.89
C ALA A 79 17.15 16.00 19.79
N ALA A 80 17.30 17.23 19.27
CA ALA A 80 16.18 18.13 19.05
C ALA A 80 15.17 17.58 18.03
N ALA A 81 15.64 17.03 16.92
CA ALA A 81 14.78 16.37 15.93
C ALA A 81 14.07 15.15 16.52
N TRP A 82 14.75 14.37 17.36
CA TRP A 82 14.16 13.23 18.05
C TRP A 82 13.06 13.66 19.03
N LEU A 83 13.29 14.70 19.83
CA LEU A 83 12.26 15.26 20.72
C LEU A 83 11.04 15.76 19.94
N TYR A 84 11.25 16.41 18.79
CA TYR A 84 10.16 16.83 17.91
C TYR A 84 9.38 15.62 17.37
N ALA A 85 10.06 14.58 16.92
CA ALA A 85 9.41 13.33 16.49
C ALA A 85 8.58 12.70 17.62
N GLN A 86 9.09 12.69 18.85
CA GLN A 86 8.33 12.24 20.04
C GLN A 86 7.09 13.11 20.28
N PHE A 87 7.21 14.43 20.19
CA PHE A 87 6.07 15.35 20.36
C PHE A 87 4.97 15.08 19.32
N ILE A 88 5.33 14.94 18.03
CA ILE A 88 4.37 14.71 16.94
C ILE A 88 3.71 13.33 17.03
N THR A 89 4.37 12.35 17.67
CA THR A 89 3.87 10.99 17.89
C THR A 89 3.30 10.76 19.30
N SER A 90 3.29 11.80 20.14
CA SER A 90 2.66 11.77 21.47
C SER A 90 1.16 11.54 21.35
N LYS A 91 0.55 10.90 22.35
CA LYS A 91 -0.86 10.46 22.31
C LYS A 91 -1.82 11.58 21.88
N THR A 92 -1.70 12.77 22.46
CA THR A 92 -2.62 13.89 22.17
C THR A 92 -2.45 14.40 20.73
N THR A 93 -1.21 14.62 20.31
CA THR A 93 -0.91 15.15 18.97
C THR A 93 -1.24 14.13 17.88
N SER A 94 -0.87 12.87 18.06
CA SER A 94 -1.16 11.79 17.10
C SER A 94 -2.65 11.50 17.00
N LEU A 95 -3.39 11.51 18.12
CA LEU A 95 -4.84 11.37 18.13
C LEU A 95 -5.49 12.52 17.35
N LYS A 96 -5.10 13.78 17.60
CA LYS A 96 -5.64 14.92 16.85
C LYS A 96 -5.37 14.79 15.34
N LYS A 97 -4.16 14.36 14.95
CA LYS A 97 -3.82 14.08 13.55
C LYS A 97 -4.68 12.96 12.97
N SER A 98 -4.90 11.89 13.71
CA SER A 98 -5.76 10.77 13.29
C SER A 98 -7.20 11.24 13.08
N ILE A 99 -7.72 12.07 13.98
CA ILE A 99 -9.10 12.60 13.88
C ILE A 99 -9.27 13.49 12.64
N VAL A 100 -8.29 14.34 12.33
CA VAL A 100 -8.38 15.30 11.23
C VAL A 100 -8.06 14.67 9.88
N GLY A 101 -6.98 13.89 9.82
CA GLY A 101 -6.43 13.37 8.56
C GLY A 101 -6.65 11.89 8.31
N LEU A 102 -7.24 11.15 9.27
CA LEU A 102 -7.45 9.70 9.18
C LEU A 102 -6.15 8.91 8.90
N THR A 103 -5.04 9.41 9.44
CA THR A 103 -3.70 8.81 9.35
C THR A 103 -3.30 8.26 10.72
N PHE A 104 -3.53 6.96 10.92
CA PHE A 104 -3.26 6.29 12.19
C PHE A 104 -1.79 5.92 12.31
N ILE A 105 -1.15 6.33 13.41
CA ILE A 105 0.25 6.01 13.72
C ILE A 105 0.33 5.11 14.96
N ARG A 106 -0.58 5.28 15.92
CA ARG A 106 -0.61 4.50 17.16
C ARG A 106 -1.83 3.59 17.19
N ASP A 107 -1.64 2.39 17.73
CA ASP A 107 -2.76 1.49 18.02
C ASP A 107 -3.75 2.12 19.03
N SER A 108 -3.26 2.92 19.97
CA SER A 108 -4.12 3.69 20.89
C SER A 108 -5.01 4.72 20.19
N ASP A 109 -4.61 5.23 19.02
CA ASP A 109 -5.38 6.25 18.31
C ASP A 109 -6.59 5.60 17.65
N ILE A 110 -6.40 4.48 16.94
CA ILE A 110 -7.51 3.76 16.29
C ILE A 110 -8.49 3.16 17.30
N HIS A 111 -8.03 2.82 18.52
CA HIS A 111 -8.88 2.31 19.60
C HIS A 111 -9.51 3.40 20.48
N HIS A 112 -9.23 4.68 20.23
CA HIS A 112 -9.82 5.77 21.01
C HIS A 112 -11.34 5.84 20.87
N ASP A 113 -12.05 6.19 21.95
CA ASP A 113 -13.52 6.25 22.01
C ASP A 113 -14.14 7.13 20.92
N TYR A 114 -13.45 8.21 20.55
CA TYR A 114 -13.85 9.06 19.42
C TYR A 114 -14.15 8.24 18.16
N PHE A 115 -13.27 7.30 17.79
CA PHE A 115 -13.48 6.47 16.59
C PHE A 115 -14.53 5.40 16.80
N THR A 116 -14.73 4.93 18.03
CA THR A 116 -15.85 4.03 18.34
C THR A 116 -17.19 4.75 18.12
N GLN A 117 -17.32 5.99 18.59
CA GLN A 117 -18.55 6.79 18.48
C GLN A 117 -18.82 7.31 17.06
N ASN A 118 -17.77 7.42 16.23
CA ASN A 118 -17.86 7.99 14.88
C ASN A 118 -17.58 6.98 13.76
N ALA A 119 -17.43 5.68 14.06
CA ALA A 119 -17.04 4.65 13.09
C ALA A 119 -17.92 4.64 11.83
N ASN A 120 -19.23 4.86 12.00
CA ASN A 120 -20.22 4.91 10.94
C ASN A 120 -19.96 5.99 9.87
N LYS A 121 -19.11 7.00 10.16
CA LYS A 121 -18.73 8.06 9.23
C LYS A 121 -17.59 7.68 8.29
N TYR A 122 -16.91 6.54 8.53
CA TYR A 122 -15.66 6.20 7.85
C TYR A 122 -15.77 4.96 6.96
N GLY A 123 -16.98 4.49 6.68
CA GLY A 123 -17.24 3.51 5.62
C GLY A 123 -16.50 2.17 5.80
N GLY A 124 -16.25 1.73 7.03
CA GLY A 124 -15.52 0.48 7.31
C GLY A 124 -14.02 0.65 7.60
N LEU A 125 -13.47 1.86 7.48
CA LEU A 125 -12.04 2.14 7.75
C LEU A 125 -11.63 1.74 9.17
N ILE A 126 -12.46 2.09 10.16
CA ILE A 126 -12.13 1.86 11.57
C ILE A 126 -12.15 0.37 11.87
N GLU A 127 -13.17 -0.33 11.38
CA GLU A 127 -13.32 -1.77 11.48
C GLU A 127 -12.15 -2.49 10.82
N PHE A 128 -11.75 -2.07 9.61
CA PHE A 128 -10.61 -2.62 8.90
C PHE A 128 -9.31 -2.50 9.72
N TYR A 129 -8.98 -1.29 10.22
CA TYR A 129 -7.75 -1.08 11.00
C TYR A 129 -7.79 -1.70 12.41
N ARG A 130 -8.96 -1.99 12.97
CA ARG A 130 -9.07 -2.80 14.20
C ARG A 130 -8.97 -4.30 13.90
N SER A 131 -9.35 -4.74 12.71
CA SER A 131 -9.33 -6.15 12.31
C SER A 131 -7.93 -6.69 11.99
N PRO A 132 -7.73 -8.02 12.06
CA PRO A 132 -6.51 -8.67 11.56
C PRO A 132 -6.31 -8.55 10.05
N ALA A 133 -7.33 -8.15 9.30
CA ALA A 133 -7.23 -7.97 7.85
C ALA A 133 -6.14 -6.95 7.48
N ARG A 134 -5.86 -5.95 8.33
CA ARG A 134 -4.75 -5.00 8.10
C ARG A 134 -3.38 -5.68 8.00
N VAL A 135 -3.19 -6.81 8.70
CA VAL A 135 -1.91 -7.53 8.72
C VAL A 135 -1.70 -8.27 7.41
N ALA A 136 -2.76 -8.68 6.71
CA ALA A 136 -2.66 -9.30 5.39
C ALA A 136 -2.11 -8.36 4.30
N TRP A 137 -1.88 -7.07 4.60
CA TRP A 137 -1.29 -6.08 3.71
C TRP A 137 0.18 -5.71 4.06
N THR A 138 0.80 -6.38 5.04
CA THR A 138 2.18 -6.11 5.49
C THR A 138 2.90 -7.43 5.80
N PRO A 139 4.25 -7.53 5.72
CA PRO A 139 5.26 -6.54 5.34
C PRO A 139 5.34 -6.20 3.85
N THR A 140 5.76 -4.98 3.50
CA THR A 140 6.00 -4.45 2.14
C THR A 140 7.24 -5.07 1.43
N GLY A 141 7.88 -6.08 2.03
CA GLY A 141 9.14 -6.68 1.55
C GLY A 141 10.38 -5.88 1.98
N ASN A 142 11.55 -6.31 1.52
CA ASN A 142 12.82 -5.64 1.82
C ASN A 142 13.03 -4.46 0.87
N ASN A 143 13.52 -3.33 1.41
CA ASN A 143 13.95 -2.21 0.58
C ASN A 143 15.14 -2.60 -0.31
N VAL A 144 15.10 -2.16 -1.57
CA VAL A 144 16.19 -2.39 -2.54
C VAL A 144 17.15 -1.19 -2.57
N PRO A 145 18.46 -1.42 -2.81
CA PRO A 145 19.43 -0.36 -3.08
C PRO A 145 18.96 0.58 -4.20
N ASP A 146 19.18 1.89 -4.02
CA ASP A 146 18.84 2.94 -4.99
C ASP A 146 17.38 2.89 -5.50
N TYR A 147 16.43 2.58 -4.60
CA TYR A 147 14.99 2.62 -4.89
C TYR A 147 14.55 3.90 -5.63
N PRO A 148 15.01 5.13 -5.30
CA PRO A 148 14.62 6.33 -6.02
C PRO A 148 14.89 6.26 -7.52
N LYS A 149 16.00 5.62 -7.94
CA LYS A 149 16.31 5.43 -9.34
C LYS A 149 15.50 4.31 -9.97
N LEU A 150 15.35 3.18 -9.27
CA LEU A 150 14.58 2.04 -9.76
C LEU A 150 13.09 2.38 -9.95
N ALA A 151 12.51 3.18 -9.05
CA ALA A 151 11.12 3.60 -9.12
C ALA A 151 10.80 4.43 -10.37
N GLN A 152 11.77 5.20 -10.90
CA GLN A 152 11.57 5.94 -12.15
C GLN A 152 11.47 5.02 -13.36
N LEU A 153 12.20 3.88 -13.35
CA LEU A 153 12.13 2.89 -14.42
C LEU A 153 10.75 2.23 -14.48
N TRP A 154 10.11 2.02 -13.33
CA TRP A 154 8.76 1.47 -13.26
C TRP A 154 7.77 2.30 -14.09
N TRP A 155 7.69 3.60 -13.85
CA TRP A 155 6.74 4.48 -14.53
C TRP A 155 6.95 4.51 -16.05
N LYS A 156 8.22 4.57 -16.47
CA LYS A 156 8.59 4.52 -17.89
C LYS A 156 8.10 3.22 -18.57
N ASN A 157 8.34 2.07 -17.95
CA ASN A 157 8.03 0.78 -18.57
C ASN A 157 6.55 0.39 -18.45
N VAL A 158 5.86 0.79 -17.37
CA VAL A 158 4.42 0.56 -17.24
C VAL A 158 3.64 1.35 -18.28
N ALA A 159 4.04 2.59 -18.58
CA ALA A 159 3.36 3.42 -19.55
C ALA A 159 3.21 2.73 -20.92
N VAL A 160 4.29 2.14 -21.44
CA VAL A 160 4.28 1.45 -22.75
C VAL A 160 3.43 0.17 -22.76
N ALA A 161 3.23 -0.47 -21.60
CA ALA A 161 2.31 -1.61 -21.48
C ALA A 161 0.84 -1.15 -21.46
N VAL A 162 0.55 -0.08 -20.72
CA VAL A 162 -0.81 0.46 -20.55
C VAL A 162 -1.33 1.07 -21.85
N THR A 163 -0.46 1.72 -22.64
CA THR A 163 -0.82 2.27 -23.96
C THR A 163 -0.89 1.23 -25.06
N GLY A 164 -0.48 -0.01 -24.79
CA GLY A 164 -0.46 -1.11 -25.76
C GLY A 164 0.70 -1.07 -26.77
N GLU A 165 1.68 -0.18 -26.57
CA GLU A 165 2.90 -0.13 -27.41
C GLU A 165 3.74 -1.40 -27.27
N LYS A 166 3.79 -1.98 -26.05
CA LYS A 166 4.44 -3.25 -25.77
C LYS A 166 3.48 -4.20 -25.06
N THR A 167 3.69 -5.51 -25.24
CA THR A 167 3.03 -6.50 -24.40
C THR A 167 3.47 -6.35 -22.93
N PRO A 168 2.65 -6.74 -21.95
CA PRO A 168 3.05 -6.73 -20.54
C PRO A 168 4.35 -7.47 -20.28
N GLN A 169 4.57 -8.62 -20.94
CA GLN A 169 5.82 -9.38 -20.82
C GLN A 169 7.01 -8.57 -21.31
N GLN A 170 6.95 -8.02 -22.52
CA GLN A 170 8.05 -7.21 -23.06
C GLN A 170 8.34 -5.98 -22.21
N ALA A 171 7.31 -5.34 -21.63
CA ALA A 171 7.51 -4.20 -20.74
C ALA A 171 8.22 -4.61 -19.43
N MET A 172 7.83 -5.74 -18.84
CA MET A 172 8.47 -6.27 -17.64
C MET A 172 9.89 -6.79 -17.89
N ASP A 173 10.16 -7.39 -19.06
CA ASP A 173 11.50 -7.82 -19.46
C ASP A 173 12.44 -6.62 -19.61
N ASN A 174 11.99 -5.55 -20.27
CA ASN A 174 12.79 -4.32 -20.38
C ASN A 174 13.05 -3.69 -19.01
N LEU A 175 12.01 -3.64 -18.16
CA LEU A 175 12.15 -3.13 -16.80
C LEU A 175 13.19 -3.93 -16.02
N ALA A 176 13.12 -5.26 -16.06
CA ALA A 176 14.07 -6.14 -15.37
C ALA A 176 15.51 -5.90 -15.86
N GLU A 177 15.71 -5.78 -17.17
CA GLU A 177 17.03 -5.48 -17.74
C GLU A 177 17.56 -4.10 -17.31
N GLU A 178 16.72 -3.06 -17.33
CA GLU A 178 17.12 -1.72 -16.87
C GLU A 178 17.45 -1.70 -15.37
N MET A 179 16.68 -2.42 -14.54
CA MET A 179 16.95 -2.59 -13.12
C MET A 179 18.27 -3.33 -12.90
N ASP A 180 18.53 -4.43 -13.61
CA ASP A 180 19.80 -5.16 -13.55
C ASP A 180 20.99 -4.28 -13.94
N GLN A 181 20.85 -3.41 -14.93
CA GLN A 181 21.91 -2.48 -15.30
C GLN A 181 22.22 -1.47 -14.19
N VAL A 182 21.20 -0.97 -13.48
CA VAL A 182 21.38 -0.10 -12.31
C VAL A 182 22.08 -0.87 -11.18
N MET A 183 21.54 -2.02 -10.81
CA MET A 183 22.03 -2.82 -9.70
C MET A 183 23.44 -3.36 -9.97
N GLY A 184 23.75 -3.77 -11.20
CA GLY A 184 25.07 -4.24 -11.59
C GLY A 184 26.13 -3.14 -11.58
N ARG A 185 25.75 -1.87 -11.83
CA ARG A 185 26.67 -0.75 -11.60
C ARG A 185 26.97 -0.56 -10.12
N LEU A 186 25.97 -0.69 -9.26
CA LEU A 186 26.15 -0.60 -7.79
C LEU A 186 27.00 -1.76 -7.26
N GLU A 187 26.79 -2.97 -7.76
CA GLU A 187 27.62 -4.14 -7.44
C GLU A 187 29.09 -3.88 -7.77
N ARG A 188 29.38 -3.39 -8.99
CA ARG A 188 30.76 -3.09 -9.43
C ARG A 188 31.40 -1.94 -8.66
N ALA A 189 30.63 -0.88 -8.38
CA ALA A 189 31.12 0.26 -7.62
C ALA A 189 31.38 -0.10 -6.15
N GLY A 190 30.66 -1.09 -5.63
CA GLY A 190 30.63 -1.44 -4.21
C GLY A 190 29.77 -0.47 -3.40
N MET A 191 29.28 -0.95 -2.26
CA MET A 191 28.57 -0.16 -1.25
C MET A 191 29.15 -0.48 0.12
N ALA A 192 29.20 0.50 1.02
CA ALA A 192 29.64 0.30 2.40
C ALA A 192 28.81 -0.75 3.14
N HIS A 193 27.51 -0.84 2.83
CA HIS A 193 26.59 -1.82 3.40
C HIS A 193 25.72 -2.43 2.29
N CYS A 194 25.56 -3.76 2.33
CA CYS A 194 24.60 -4.51 1.51
C CYS A 194 24.67 -4.19 0.01
N ALA A 195 25.88 -4.18 -0.57
CA ALA A 195 26.03 -4.07 -2.02
C ALA A 195 25.21 -5.18 -2.71
N PRO A 196 24.44 -4.87 -3.76
CA PRO A 196 23.69 -5.89 -4.46
C PRO A 196 24.62 -6.88 -5.14
N LYS A 197 24.15 -8.11 -5.31
CA LYS A 197 24.86 -9.16 -6.04
C LYS A 197 23.91 -9.74 -7.07
N LEU A 198 24.22 -9.54 -8.35
CA LEU A 198 23.39 -10.06 -9.42
C LEU A 198 23.61 -11.57 -9.59
N ASN A 199 22.51 -12.26 -9.85
CA ASN A 199 22.58 -13.64 -10.33
C ASN A 199 23.08 -13.65 -11.78
N PRO A 200 23.80 -14.71 -12.21
CA PRO A 200 24.07 -14.92 -13.62
C PRO A 200 22.76 -14.95 -14.43
N LYS A 201 22.78 -14.38 -15.64
CA LYS A 201 21.66 -14.51 -16.57
C LYS A 201 21.40 -16.00 -16.83
N GLY A 202 20.12 -16.38 -16.83
CA GLY A 202 19.72 -17.78 -16.99
C GLY A 202 18.29 -17.91 -17.52
N ASP A 203 17.95 -19.14 -17.90
CA ASP A 203 16.62 -19.47 -18.39
C ASP A 203 15.57 -19.33 -17.27
N PRO A 204 14.52 -18.50 -17.43
CA PRO A 204 13.46 -18.35 -16.44
C PRO A 204 12.77 -19.68 -16.09
N ASN A 205 12.74 -20.66 -17.01
CA ASN A 205 12.12 -21.97 -16.75
C ASN A 205 12.78 -22.73 -15.59
N LYS A 206 14.00 -22.36 -15.19
CA LYS A 206 14.67 -22.92 -14.00
C LYS A 206 14.06 -22.40 -12.68
N TYR A 207 13.41 -21.25 -12.71
CA TYR A 207 12.83 -20.59 -11.53
C TYR A 207 11.31 -20.67 -11.51
N LEU A 208 10.66 -20.67 -12.68
CA LEU A 208 9.21 -20.68 -12.78
C LEU A 208 8.62 -22.02 -12.33
N SER A 209 7.63 -21.96 -11.44
CA SER A 209 7.01 -23.12 -10.80
C SER A 209 5.48 -23.03 -10.84
N ASP A 210 4.83 -24.19 -10.79
CA ASP A 210 3.39 -24.35 -10.59
C ASP A 210 3.04 -24.70 -9.13
N LYS A 211 4.05 -24.84 -8.26
CA LYS A 211 3.91 -25.14 -6.83
C LYS A 211 4.13 -23.92 -5.92
N GLY A 212 4.72 -22.84 -6.44
CA GLY A 212 5.00 -21.61 -5.70
C GLY A 212 5.51 -20.50 -6.62
N ALA A 213 5.56 -19.27 -6.11
CA ALA A 213 6.17 -18.16 -6.83
C ALA A 213 7.70 -18.35 -6.96
N PRO A 214 8.35 -17.94 -8.07
CA PRO A 214 7.77 -17.29 -9.26
C PRO A 214 6.88 -18.24 -10.08
N TRP A 215 5.67 -17.79 -10.42
CA TRP A 215 4.69 -18.66 -11.06
C TRP A 215 4.94 -18.84 -12.56
N LYS A 216 4.73 -20.06 -13.07
CA LYS A 216 4.53 -20.28 -14.51
C LYS A 216 3.27 -19.57 -14.98
N LYS A 217 3.26 -19.20 -16.26
CA LYS A 217 2.08 -18.62 -16.90
C LYS A 217 0.87 -19.54 -16.74
N LEU A 218 -0.24 -18.97 -16.27
CA LEU A 218 -1.49 -19.72 -16.12
C LEU A 218 -2.18 -19.90 -17.46
N ALA A 219 -2.92 -21.01 -17.60
CA ALA A 219 -3.79 -21.22 -18.75
C ALA A 219 -4.92 -20.17 -18.84
N ASN A 220 -5.37 -19.66 -17.68
CA ASN A 220 -6.36 -18.58 -17.59
C ASN A 220 -5.89 -17.48 -16.61
N GLU A 221 -5.43 -16.36 -17.14
CA GLU A 221 -5.04 -15.16 -16.37
C GLU A 221 -6.19 -14.14 -16.24
N LYS A 222 -7.38 -14.47 -16.74
CA LYS A 222 -8.58 -13.63 -16.67
C LYS A 222 -9.78 -14.45 -16.16
N PRO A 223 -9.69 -15.04 -14.96
CA PRO A 223 -10.83 -15.73 -14.36
C PRO A 223 -12.00 -14.74 -14.14
N LYS A 224 -13.22 -15.27 -14.10
CA LYS A 224 -14.40 -14.48 -13.75
C LYS A 224 -14.23 -13.95 -12.33
N GLY A 225 -14.52 -12.66 -12.12
CA GLY A 225 -14.49 -12.05 -10.80
C GLY A 225 -15.53 -12.66 -9.85
N GLU A 226 -15.18 -12.71 -8.57
CA GLU A 226 -16.04 -13.17 -7.49
C GLU A 226 -16.44 -11.99 -6.59
N THR A 227 -17.65 -12.03 -6.05
CA THR A 227 -18.16 -11.02 -5.12
C THR A 227 -18.46 -11.66 -3.77
N ILE A 228 -18.37 -10.86 -2.71
CA ILE A 228 -18.71 -11.26 -1.35
C ILE A 228 -19.69 -10.25 -0.77
N ASP A 229 -20.66 -10.73 -0.01
CA ASP A 229 -21.57 -9.88 0.74
C ASP A 229 -20.80 -9.08 1.79
N TYR A 230 -21.07 -7.77 1.86
CA TYR A 230 -20.32 -6.86 2.72
C TYR A 230 -20.55 -7.13 4.21
N ASN A 231 -21.75 -7.57 4.60
CA ASN A 231 -22.03 -7.87 6.01
C ASN A 231 -21.26 -9.11 6.47
N LYS A 232 -21.07 -10.10 5.59
CA LYS A 232 -20.18 -11.24 5.87
C LYS A 232 -18.74 -10.80 6.15
N LEU A 233 -18.21 -9.86 5.36
CA LEU A 233 -16.88 -9.29 5.59
C LEU A 233 -16.78 -8.59 6.96
N LEU A 234 -17.76 -7.75 7.31
CA LEU A 234 -17.78 -7.05 8.59
C LEU A 234 -17.84 -8.02 9.77
N THR A 235 -18.65 -9.08 9.67
CA THR A 235 -18.73 -10.12 10.69
C THR A 235 -17.38 -10.82 10.85
N ALA A 236 -16.74 -11.23 9.75
CA ALA A 236 -15.42 -11.84 9.79
C ALA A 236 -14.39 -10.93 10.49
N TRP A 237 -14.38 -9.63 10.17
CA TRP A 237 -13.47 -8.67 10.79
C TRP A 237 -13.71 -8.50 12.29
N LYS A 238 -14.97 -8.46 12.72
CA LYS A 238 -15.34 -8.42 14.14
C LYS A 238 -14.96 -9.69 14.88
N GLU A 239 -14.99 -10.83 14.20
CA GLU A 239 -14.57 -12.14 14.72
C GLU A 239 -13.04 -12.36 14.66
N GLY A 240 -12.27 -11.36 14.20
CA GLY A 240 -10.81 -11.49 14.11
C GLY A 240 -10.32 -12.34 12.92
N LYS A 241 -11.12 -12.45 11.86
CA LYS A 241 -10.78 -13.16 10.61
C LYS A 241 -10.51 -12.16 9.49
N VAL A 242 -9.72 -12.58 8.49
CA VAL A 242 -9.38 -11.74 7.32
C VAL A 242 -10.52 -11.71 6.30
N ARG A 243 -11.26 -12.81 6.17
CA ARG A 243 -12.46 -13.00 5.34
C ARG A 243 -13.40 -13.98 6.02
#